data_AF-A0A3D4ULS3-F1
#
_entry.id   AF-A0A3D4ULS3-F1
#
_cell.length_a   1.000
_cell.length_b   1.000
_cell.length_c   1.000
_cell.angle_alpha   90.00
_cell.angle_beta   90.00
_cell.angle_gamma   90.00
#
_symmetry.space_group_name_H-M   'P 1'
#
loop_
_entity.id
_entity.type
_entity.pdbx_description
1 polymer ?
#
loop_
_entity_poly.entity_id
_entity_poly.type
_entity_poly.pdbx_seq_one_letter_code
_entity_poly.pdbx_strand_id
1 'polypeptide(L)' 'TMRDIERQSQFPNACVDQRGRLRVGAAVGPNQFDRVEALIEAEVDVLVVDTAHGHSGAVIDTVR' A
#
# COMPACT_ATOMS: atom_id res chain seq x y z
N THR A 1 7.42 14.24 16.15
CA THR A 1 8.59 15.15 16.26
C THR A 1 8.14 16.59 16.00
N MET A 2 8.93 17.62 16.32
CA MET A 2 8.56 19.02 15.97
C MET A 2 8.29 19.16 14.47
N ARG A 3 9.08 18.46 13.65
CA ARG A 3 8.92 18.42 12.19
C ARG A 3 7.57 17.84 11.74
N ASP A 4 7.00 16.89 12.48
CA ASP A 4 5.70 16.31 12.13
C ASP A 4 4.55 17.29 12.40
N ILE A 5 4.65 18.09 13.47
CA ILE A 5 3.68 19.15 13.80
C ILE A 5 3.73 20.26 12.74
N GLU A 6 4.94 20.68 12.35
CA GLU A 6 5.14 21.64 11.26
C GLU A 6 4.56 21.10 9.95
N ARG A 7 4.82 19.83 9.61
CA ARG A 7 4.29 19.20 8.39
C ARG A 7 2.77 19.10 8.39
N GLN A 8 2.14 18.77 9.52
CA GLN A 8 0.67 18.76 9.60
C GLN A 8 0.08 20.15 9.36
N SER A 9 0.70 21.20 9.89
CA SER A 9 0.26 22.59 9.67
C SER A 9 0.50 23.03 8.23
N GLN A 10 1.63 22.62 7.62
CA GLN A 10 1.99 22.95 6.25
C GLN A 10 1.15 22.18 5.21
N PHE A 11 0.75 20.95 5.53
CA PHE A 11 0.01 20.04 4.65
C PHE A 11 -1.27 19.51 5.32
N PRO A 12 -2.28 20.37 5.56
CA PRO A 12 -3.49 19.98 6.30
C PRO A 12 -4.34 18.92 5.57
N ASN A 13 -4.17 18.80 4.25
CA ASN A 13 -4.88 17.83 3.41
C ASN A 13 -4.00 16.61 3.05
N ALA A 14 -2.93 16.34 3.79
CA ALA A 14 -2.06 15.19 3.53
C ALA A 14 -2.86 13.87 3.66
N CYS A 15 -2.58 12.92 2.76
CA CYS A 15 -3.19 11.59 2.81
C CYS A 15 -2.54 10.77 3.92
N VAL A 16 -3.18 10.76 5.10
CA VAL A 16 -2.68 10.07 6.28
C VAL A 16 -3.63 8.97 6.78
N ASP A 17 -3.06 7.97 7.44
CA ASP A 17 -3.80 6.93 8.16
C ASP A 17 -4.34 7.47 9.51
N GLN A 18 -5.03 6.60 10.26
CA GLN A 18 -5.58 6.96 11.58
C GLN A 18 -4.50 7.22 12.65
N ARG A 19 -3.26 6.80 12.40
CA ARG A 19 -2.08 7.01 13.27
C ARG A 19 -1.32 8.28 12.88
N GLY A 20 -1.76 9.01 11.85
CA GLY A 20 -1.13 10.23 11.36
C GLY A 20 0.09 10.00 10.46
N ARG A 21 0.30 8.78 9.96
CA ARG A 21 1.38 8.45 9.01
C ARG A 21 0.90 8.63 7.58
N LEU A 22 1.80 8.94 6.65
CA LEU A 22 1.45 8.97 5.23
C LEU A 22 0.99 7.59 4.77
N ARG A 23 -0.12 7.55 4.02
CA ARG A 23 -0.57 6.29 3.42
C ARG A 23 0.34 5.88 2.27
N VAL A 24 0.59 4.59 2.15
CA VAL A 24 1.43 3.99 1.11
C VAL A 24 0.69 2.84 0.44
N GLY A 25 0.76 2.80 -0.89
CA GLY A 25 0.33 1.67 -1.69
C GLY A 25 1.50 1.01 -2.40
N ALA A 26 1.39 -0.29 -2.68
CA ALA A 26 2.41 -1.05 -3.42
C ALA A 26 1.77 -1.97 -4.47
N ALA A 27 2.51 -2.23 -5.54
CA ALA A 27 2.12 -3.13 -6.61
C ALA A 27 2.94 -4.42 -6.58
N VAL A 28 2.29 -5.55 -6.85
CA VAL A 28 2.88 -6.88 -6.95
C VAL A 28 2.36 -7.59 -8.20
N GLY A 29 3.14 -8.53 -8.74
CA GLY A 29 2.64 -9.43 -9.77
C GLY A 29 1.79 -10.57 -9.19
N PRO A 30 1.07 -11.33 -10.03
CA PRO A 30 0.34 -12.52 -9.59
C PRO A 30 1.27 -13.53 -8.91
N ASN A 31 0.78 -14.22 -7.88
CA ASN A 31 1.48 -15.26 -7.11
C ASN A 31 2.81 -14.84 -6.43
N GLN A 32 3.08 -13.54 -6.28
CA GLN A 32 4.27 -13.04 -5.57
C GLN A 32 4.05 -12.99 -4.04
N PHE A 33 3.66 -14.10 -3.43
CA PHE A 33 3.22 -14.13 -2.02
C PHE A 33 4.31 -13.73 -1.02
N ASP A 34 5.56 -14.17 -1.21
CA ASP A 34 6.68 -13.76 -0.33
C ASP A 34 6.88 -12.24 -0.32
N ARG A 35 6.65 -11.58 -1.47
CA ARG A 35 6.71 -10.12 -1.59
C ARG A 35 5.51 -9.45 -0.92
N VAL A 36 4.32 -10.05 -1.05
CA VAL A 36 3.11 -9.57 -0.37
C VAL A 36 3.31 -9.63 1.14
N GLU A 37 3.83 -10.73 1.67
CA GLU A 37 4.10 -10.90 3.11
C GLU A 37 5.08 -9.84 3.62
N ALA A 38 6.19 -9.62 2.92
CA ALA A 38 7.16 -8.59 3.29
C ALA A 38 6.56 -7.16 3.25
N LEU A 39 5.65 -6.87 2.32
CA LEU A 39 4.98 -5.57 2.23
C LEU A 39 3.94 -5.37 3.33
N ILE A 40 3.25 -6.44 3.73
CA ILE A 40 2.31 -6.42 4.87
C ILE A 40 3.07 -6.21 6.17
N GLU A 41 4.21 -6.89 6.37
CA GLU A 41 5.07 -6.69 7.54
C GLU A 41 5.58 -5.25 7.63
N ALA A 42 5.84 -4.61 6.48
CA ALA A 42 6.19 -3.20 6.39
C ALA A 42 4.99 -2.24 6.56
N GLU A 43 3.80 -2.75 6.85
CA GLU A 43 2.55 -2.00 7.09
C GLU A 43 2.07 -1.16 5.89
N VAL A 44 2.10 -1.72 4.67
CA VAL A 44 1.46 -1.08 3.50
C VAL A 44 -0.07 -0.96 3.70
N ASP A 45 -0.67 0.16 3.28
CA ASP A 45 -2.12 0.38 3.43
C ASP A 45 -2.94 -0.28 2.32
N VAL A 46 -2.37 -0.37 1.11
CA VAL A 46 -3.05 -0.90 -0.08
C VAL A 46 -2.09 -1.72 -0.94
N LEU A 47 -2.51 -2.91 -1.33
CA LEU A 47 -1.83 -3.73 -2.33
C LEU A 47 -2.63 -3.80 -3.63
N VAL A 48 -1.93 -3.72 -4.75
CA VAL A 48 -2.51 -3.86 -6.09
C VAL A 48 -1.80 -4.99 -6.82
N VAL A 49 -2.57 -5.94 -7.37
CA VAL A 49 -2.03 -6.93 -8.30
C VAL A 49 -1.95 -6.29 -9.69
N ASP A 50 -0.72 -6.03 -10.14
CA ASP A 50 -0.44 -5.37 -11.41
C ASP A 50 -0.25 -6.38 -12.55
N THR A 51 -0.97 -6.16 -13.64
CA THR A 51 -1.06 -7.08 -14.78
C THR A 51 -1.73 -6.40 -15.97
N ALA A 52 -1.29 -6.77 -17.19
CA ALA A 52 -1.98 -6.36 -18.41
C ALA A 52 -3.35 -7.03 -18.59
N HIS A 53 -3.59 -8.20 -17.96
CA HIS A 53 -4.83 -8.98 -18.10
C HIS A 53 -5.37 -9.39 -16.72
N GLY A 54 -6.10 -8.48 -16.07
CA GLY A 54 -6.62 -8.66 -14.71
C GLY A 54 -7.67 -9.75 -14.53
N HIS A 55 -8.29 -10.22 -15.61
CA HIS A 55 -9.30 -11.29 -15.57
C HIS A 55 -8.70 -12.70 -15.62
N SER A 56 -7.37 -12.82 -15.65
CA SER A 56 -6.71 -14.12 -15.70
C SER A 56 -6.89 -14.90 -14.39
N GLY A 57 -6.94 -16.23 -14.49
CA GLY A 57 -7.11 -17.11 -13.32
C GLY A 57 -6.06 -16.85 -12.25
N ALA A 58 -4.78 -16.70 -12.62
CA ALA A 58 -3.71 -16.40 -11.67
C ALA A 58 -3.95 -15.12 -10.86
N VAL A 59 -4.54 -14.09 -11.47
CA VAL A 59 -4.87 -12.84 -10.76
C VAL A 59 -6.04 -13.05 -9.81
N ILE A 60 -7.10 -13.71 -10.28
CA ILE A 60 -8.28 -14.04 -9.47
C ILE A 60 -7.87 -14.90 -8.26
N ASP A 61 -7.00 -15.87 -8.46
CA ASP A 61 -6.51 -16.74 -7.39
C ASP A 61 -5.55 -16.00 -6.44
N THR A 62 -4.80 -14.99 -6.93
CA THR A 62 -3.95 -14.14 -6.06
C THR A 62 -4.78 -13.26 -5.12
N VAL A 63 -6.00 -12.84 -5.52
CA VAL A 63 -6.85 -11.95 -4.71
C VAL A 63 -7.93 -12.69 -3.90
N ARG A 64 -7.96 -14.02 -3.95
CA ARG A 64 -8.87 -14.88 -3.18
C ARG A 64 -8.30 -15.20 -1.80
#